data_AF-A0AAX0KNM9-F1
#
_entry.id   AF-A0AAX0KNM9-F1
#
_cell.length_a   1.000
_cell.length_b   1.000
_cell.length_c   1.000
_cell.angle_alpha   90.00
_cell.angle_beta   90.00
_cell.angle_gamma   90.00
#
_symmetry.space_group_name_H-M   'P 1'
#
loop_
_entity.id
_entity.type
_entity.pdbx_description
1 polymer ?
#
loop_
_entity_poly.entity_id
_entity_poly.type
_entity_poly.pdbx_seq_one_letter_code
_entity_poly.pdbx_strand_id
1 'polypeptide(L)'
;MGWNFNMDEAPRGHTEIRQRTVKNGAVAEYEHHVPARIIAAGNDGVVTVSRWLPKEGRWNMYSKDTPPMAWQPWPDHPEKTND
;
A
#
# COMPACT_ATOMS: atom_id res chain seq x y z
N MET A 1 15.32 -6.71 -12.70
CA MET A 1 14.30 -6.55 -11.65
C MET A 1 13.97 -7.93 -11.11
N GLY A 2 14.20 -8.17 -9.82
CA GLY A 2 13.94 -9.45 -9.17
C GLY A 2 12.90 -9.32 -8.06
N TRP A 3 12.44 -10.43 -7.53
CA TRP A 3 11.62 -10.45 -6.32
C TRP A 3 12.48 -10.05 -5.11
N ASN A 4 11.97 -9.16 -4.25
CA ASN A 4 12.57 -8.86 -2.96
C ASN A 4 11.88 -9.69 -1.87
N PHE A 5 12.65 -10.50 -1.15
CA PHE A 5 12.15 -11.39 -0.10
C PHE A 5 12.17 -10.72 1.29
N ASN A 6 12.74 -9.53 1.41
CA ASN A 6 12.66 -8.72 2.62
C ASN A 6 11.38 -7.86 2.60
N MET A 7 10.35 -8.33 3.30
CA MET A 7 9.06 -7.64 3.39
C MET A 7 9.10 -6.36 4.24
N ASP A 8 10.14 -6.14 5.04
CA ASP A 8 10.29 -4.89 5.80
C ASP A 8 10.71 -3.72 4.91
N GLU A 9 11.31 -4.00 3.75
CA GLU A 9 11.65 -3.00 2.73
C GLU A 9 10.47 -2.65 1.80
N ALA A 10 9.38 -3.42 1.86
CA ALA A 10 8.23 -3.18 1.01
C ALA A 10 7.54 -1.84 1.37
N PRO A 11 7.26 -0.97 0.38
CA PRO A 11 6.71 0.34 0.65
C PRO A 11 5.31 0.23 1.26
N ARG A 12 5.14 0.74 2.47
CA ARG A 12 3.86 0.73 3.21
C ARG A 12 2.96 1.93 2.90
N GLY A 13 3.45 2.89 2.11
CA GLY A 13 2.81 4.19 1.90
C GLY A 13 3.13 5.18 3.02
N HIS A 14 2.43 6.31 3.03
CA HIS A 14 2.66 7.40 3.98
C HIS A 14 1.32 7.96 4.48
N THR A 15 1.38 8.75 5.55
CA THR A 15 0.20 9.44 6.10
C THR A 15 0.26 10.91 5.72
N GLU A 16 -0.84 11.44 5.20
CA GLU A 16 -1.02 12.84 4.86
C GLU A 16 -2.19 13.41 5.66
N ILE A 17 -2.11 14.68 6.06
CA ILE A 17 -3.25 15.39 6.61
C ILE A 17 -4.09 15.89 5.43
N ARG A 18 -5.36 15.50 5.38
CA ARG A 18 -6.32 15.99 4.37
C ARG A 18 -7.41 16.81 5.03
N GLN A 19 -7.86 17.80 4.29
CA GLN A 19 -8.98 18.66 4.66
C GLN A 19 -10.25 18.17 3.99
N ARG A 20 -11.34 18.06 4.75
CA ARG A 20 -12.69 17.80 4.23
C ARG A 20 -13.67 18.83 4.77
N THR A 21 -14.46 19.40 3.88
CA THR A 21 -15.59 20.25 4.25
C THR A 21 -16.70 19.38 4.86
N VAL A 22 -17.08 19.70 6.10
CA VAL A 22 -18.20 19.04 6.79
C VAL A 22 -19.52 19.78 6.54
N LYS A 23 -20.65 19.16 6.90
CA LYS A 23 -22.02 19.64 6.61
C LYS A 23 -22.31 21.12 6.96
N ASN A 24 -21.56 21.72 7.88
CA ASN A 24 -21.74 23.11 8.32
C ASN A 24 -20.78 24.10 7.63
N GLY A 25 -20.09 23.70 6.57
CA GLY A 25 -19.11 24.54 5.87
C GLY A 25 -17.77 24.68 6.59
N ALA A 26 -17.62 24.13 7.79
CA ALA A 26 -16.34 24.04 8.49
C ALA A 26 -15.38 23.07 7.76
N VAL A 27 -14.09 23.39 7.80
CA VAL A 27 -13.02 22.50 7.31
C VAL A 27 -12.53 21.67 8.48
N ALA A 28 -12.60 20.36 8.35
CA ALA A 28 -12.03 19.42 9.32
C ALA A 28 -10.79 18.76 8.72
N GLU A 29 -9.72 18.70 9.51
CA GLU A 29 -8.51 17.96 9.17
C GLU A 29 -8.63 16.53 9.66
N TYR A 30 -8.18 15.57 8.84
CA TYR A 30 -8.11 14.18 9.22
C TYR A 30 -6.87 13.53 8.63
N GLU A 31 -6.31 12.57 9.38
CA GLU A 31 -5.21 11.75 8.90
C GLU A 31 -5.72 10.77 7.84
N HIS A 32 -5.12 10.84 6.65
CA HIS A 32 -5.38 9.95 5.55
C HIS A 32 -4.13 9.16 5.20
N HIS A 33 -4.20 7.84 5.32
CA HIS A 33 -3.15 6.97 4.86
C HIS A 33 -3.23 6.78 3.34
N VAL A 34 -2.19 7.19 2.63
CA VAL A 34 -2.01 6.99 1.19
C VAL A 34 -1.17 5.71 1.00
N PRO A 35 -1.81 4.58 0.63
CA PRO A 35 -1.11 3.31 0.53
C PRO A 35 -0.24 3.25 -0.74
N ALA A 36 1.00 2.77 -0.58
CA ALA A 36 1.78 2.32 -1.72
C ALA A 36 1.30 0.93 -2.19
N ARG A 37 1.36 0.70 -3.50
CA ARG A 37 1.02 -0.60 -4.09
C ARG A 37 2.30 -1.40 -4.34
N ILE A 38 2.18 -2.70 -4.16
CA ILE A 38 3.20 -3.68 -4.52
C ILE A 38 2.55 -4.82 -5.29
N ILE A 39 3.35 -5.54 -6.08
CA ILE A 39 3.02 -6.90 -6.50
C ILE A 39 3.57 -7.81 -5.40
N ALA A 40 2.72 -8.60 -4.76
CA ALA A 40 3.07 -9.47 -3.66
C ALA A 40 2.93 -10.94 -4.09
N ALA A 41 3.89 -11.77 -3.69
CA ALA A 41 3.86 -13.22 -3.87
C ALA A 41 3.62 -13.91 -2.52
N GLY A 42 2.63 -14.78 -2.48
CA GLY A 42 2.23 -15.58 -1.33
C GLY A 42 2.56 -17.06 -1.48
N ASN A 43 2.08 -17.83 -0.51
CA ASN A 43 2.10 -19.29 -0.58
C ASN A 43 1.27 -19.78 -1.77
N ASP A 44 1.54 -21.01 -2.21
CA ASP A 44 0.80 -21.71 -3.26
C ASP A 44 0.78 -21.00 -4.62
N GLY A 45 1.83 -20.21 -4.91
CA GLY A 45 2.00 -19.54 -6.20
C GLY A 45 1.07 -18.34 -6.42
N VAL A 46 0.38 -17.87 -5.38
CA VAL A 46 -0.49 -16.69 -5.47
C VAL A 46 0.35 -15.44 -5.69
N VAL A 47 0.06 -14.70 -6.76
CA VAL A 47 0.61 -13.36 -7.02
C VAL A 47 -0.53 -12.36 -7.14
N THR A 48 -0.50 -11.29 -6.36
CA THR A 48 -1.59 -10.30 -6.31
C THR A 48 -1.09 -8.88 -6.08
N VAL A 49 -1.91 -7.91 -6.41
CA VAL A 49 -1.66 -6.51 -6.04
C VAL A 49 -2.03 -6.32 -4.58
N SER A 50 -1.09 -5.83 -3.79
CA SER A 50 -1.31 -5.62 -2.36
C SER A 50 -0.91 -4.21 -1.92
N ARG A 51 -1.39 -3.85 -0.72
CA ARG A 51 -1.08 -2.61 -0.01
C ARG A 51 -1.08 -2.87 1.49
N TRP A 52 -0.32 -2.08 2.24
CA TRP A 52 -0.32 -2.15 3.69
C TRP A 52 -1.63 -1.58 4.27
N LEU A 53 -2.16 -2.25 5.28
CA LEU A 53 -3.34 -1.81 6.04
C LEU A 53 -2.89 -1.48 7.47
N PRO A 54 -2.58 -0.22 7.79
CA PRO A 54 -1.92 0.13 9.06
C PRO A 54 -2.77 -0.21 10.28
N LYS A 55 -4.10 -0.02 10.21
CA LYS A 55 -5.03 -0.38 11.30
C LYS A 55 -5.08 -1.88 11.56
N GLU A 56 -4.81 -2.68 10.53
CA GLU A 56 -4.87 -4.14 10.61
C GLU A 56 -3.49 -4.76 10.78
N GLY A 57 -2.40 -4.01 10.57
CA GLY A 57 -1.03 -4.53 10.67
C GLY A 57 -0.76 -5.69 9.71
N ARG A 58 -1.31 -5.64 8.49
CA ARG A 58 -1.16 -6.71 7.48
C ARG A 58 -1.21 -6.15 6.05
N TRP A 59 -0.77 -6.96 5.11
CA TRP A 59 -0.95 -6.71 3.68
C TRP A 59 -2.36 -7.12 3.23
N ASN A 60 -3.01 -6.30 2.40
CA ASN A 60 -4.30 -6.67 1.80
C ASN A 60 -4.16 -7.99 1.02
N MET A 61 -5.19 -8.84 1.04
CA MET A 61 -5.20 -10.23 0.52
C MET A 61 -4.41 -11.25 1.34
N TYR A 62 -3.71 -10.84 2.41
CA TYR A 62 -2.94 -11.72 3.29
C TYR A 62 -3.44 -11.62 4.74
N SER A 63 -3.26 -12.67 5.52
CA SER A 63 -3.46 -12.64 6.97
C SER A 63 -2.17 -12.21 7.67
N LYS A 64 -2.22 -11.99 8.99
CA LYS A 64 -1.01 -11.76 9.80
C LYS A 64 -0.14 -13.02 9.89
N ASP A 65 -0.79 -14.18 9.95
CA ASP A 65 -0.13 -15.47 10.14
C ASP A 65 0.43 -16.03 8.82
N THR A 66 -0.12 -15.58 7.68
CA THR A 66 0.34 -15.95 6.34
C THR A 66 0.60 -14.68 5.53
N PRO A 67 1.67 -13.93 5.85
CA PRO A 67 2.07 -12.75 5.09
C PRO A 67 2.64 -13.15 3.72
N PRO A 68 2.80 -12.20 2.78
CA PRO A 68 3.53 -12.46 1.55
C PRO A 68 4.99 -12.78 1.84
N MET A 69 5.61 -13.59 0.98
CA MET A 69 7.01 -14.00 1.08
C MET A 69 7.94 -13.09 0.29
N ALA A 70 7.41 -12.43 -0.75
CA ALA A 70 8.19 -11.54 -1.60
C ALA A 70 7.34 -10.44 -2.21
N TRP A 71 8.00 -9.39 -2.67
CA TRP A 71 7.36 -8.26 -3.33
C TRP A 71 8.17 -7.72 -4.51
N GLN A 72 7.47 -7.00 -5.38
CA GLN A 72 8.04 -6.14 -6.41
C GLN A 72 7.36 -4.77 -6.36
N PRO A 73 8.08 -3.69 -6.72
CA PRO A 73 7.47 -2.38 -6.83
C PRO A 73 6.31 -2.44 -7.84
N TRP A 74 5.24 -1.69 -7.55
CA TRP A 74 4.22 -1.46 -8.56
C TRP A 74 4.85 -0.73 -9.75
N PRO A 75 4.67 -1.21 -10.99
CA PRO A 75 5.29 -0.59 -12.14
C PRO A 75 4.70 0.81 -12.37
N ASP A 76 5.57 1.73 -12.76
CA ASP A 76 5.12 3.00 -13.31
C ASP A 76 4.65 2.82 -14.75
N HIS A 77 3.61 3.58 -15.10
CA HIS A 77 3.18 3.65 -16.48
C HIS A 77 4.31 4.31 -17.31
N PRO A 78 4.68 3.76 -18.48
CA PRO A 78 5.82 4.26 -19.26
C PRO A 78 5.67 5.73 -19.69
N GLU A 79 4.43 6.23 -19.76
CA GLU A 79 4.10 7.60 -20.16
C GLU A 79 3.73 8.51 -18.98
N LYS A 80 4.06 8.15 -17.73
CA LYS A 80 3.88 9.07 -16.60
C LYS A 80 4.83 10.27 -16.79
N THR A 81 4.31 11.36 -17.33
CA THR A 81 4.91 12.68 -17.18
C THR A 81 4.75 13.09 -15.71
N ASN A 82 5.85 13.46 -15.03
CA ASN A 82 5.76 14.03 -13.68
C ASN A 82 4.94 15.33 -13.75
N ASP A 83 3.70 15.30 -13.29
CA ASP A 83 2.88 16.47 -12.95
C ASP A 83 3.23 16.99 -11.54
#